data_AF-A0A7J0CXN3-F1
#
_entry.id   AF-A0A7J0CXN3-F1
#
_cell.length_a   1.000
_cell.length_b   1.000
_cell.length_c   1.000
_cell.angle_alpha   90.00
_cell.angle_beta   90.00
_cell.angle_gamma   90.00
#
_symmetry.space_group_name_H-M   'P 1'
#
loop_
_entity.id
_entity.type
_entity.pdbx_description
1 polymer ?
#
loop_
_entity_poly.entity_id
_entity_poly.type
_entity_poly.pdbx_seq_one_letter_code
_entity_poly.pdbx_strand_id
1 'polypeptide(L)'
;MSYVIGLFFLAGSAFMTWRATQLWRRPELVDHFVETFAFMPFGIEVKRGEIRSLALTSVSLWGVTVLLTIGLMDTELGGVGAGIVLVAVLVVLVSLLCEAGVILFNAPKFAVPPHMRSEPGLLAVRRARRAGGPDRLGS
;
A
#
# COMPACT_ATOMS: atom_id res chain seq x y z
N MET A 1 10.59 26.13 8.04
CA MET A 1 10.07 24.87 8.61
C MET A 1 9.24 24.08 7.61
N SER A 2 8.40 24.72 6.78
CA SER A 2 7.66 24.12 5.66
C SER A 2 8.51 23.20 4.76
N TYR A 3 9.68 23.64 4.30
CA TYR A 3 10.54 22.84 3.40
C TYR A 3 11.09 21.55 4.04
N VAL A 4 11.22 21.50 5.37
CA VAL A 4 11.63 20.27 6.09
C VAL A 4 10.55 19.20 5.95
N ILE A 5 9.28 19.60 6.00
CA ILE A 5 8.13 18.70 5.82
C ILE A 5 8.14 18.15 4.39
N GLY A 6 8.31 19.02 3.38
CA GLY A 6 8.43 18.59 1.99
C GLY A 6 9.57 17.61 1.76
N LEU A 7 10.76 17.89 2.30
CA LEU A 7 11.93 17.02 2.19
C LEU A 7 11.71 15.68 2.92
N PHE A 8 11.06 15.70 4.09
CA PHE A 8 10.72 14.50 4.84
C PHE A 8 9.78 13.58 4.05
N PHE A 9 8.72 14.13 3.45
CA PHE A 9 7.79 13.37 2.61
C PHE A 9 8.46 12.84 1.33
N LEU A 10 9.33 13.63 0.72
CA LEU A 10 10.08 13.20 -0.46
C LEU A 10 11.06 12.06 -0.13
N ALA A 11 11.81 12.19 0.96
CA ALA A 11 12.70 11.14 1.46
C ALA A 11 11.92 9.89 1.87
N GLY A 12 10.78 10.06 2.56
CA GLY A 12 9.87 8.98 2.94
C GLY A 12 9.30 8.24 1.73
N SER A 13 8.88 8.96 0.68
CA SER A 13 8.39 8.37 -0.58
C SER A 13 9.47 7.57 -1.29
N ALA A 14 10.67 8.13 -1.40
CA ALA A 14 11.81 7.43 -2.00
C ALA A 14 12.20 6.17 -1.20
N PHE A 15 12.23 6.28 0.13
CA PHE A 15 12.51 5.16 1.02
C PHE A 15 11.45 4.06 0.90
N MET A 16 10.16 4.40 0.91
CA MET A 16 9.07 3.44 0.73
C MET A 16 9.12 2.77 -0.65
N THR A 17 9.44 3.53 -1.70
CA THR A 17 9.61 2.99 -3.06
C THR A 17 10.75 1.97 -3.10
N TRP A 18 11.87 2.29 -2.45
CA TRP A 18 13.01 1.39 -2.34
C TRP A 18 12.65 0.12 -1.56
N ARG A 19 11.95 0.25 -0.42
CA ARG A 19 11.48 -0.88 0.39
C ARG A 19 10.50 -1.76 -0.39
N ALA A 20 9.56 -1.19 -1.14
CA ALA A 20 8.65 -1.92 -2.01
C ALA A 20 9.41 -2.70 -3.11
N THR A 21 10.43 -2.08 -3.71
CA THR A 21 11.27 -2.73 -4.72
C THR A 21 12.08 -3.89 -4.13
N GLN A 22 12.64 -3.70 -2.92
CA GLN A 22 13.38 -4.74 -2.22
C GLN A 22 12.47 -5.92 -1.86
N LEU A 23 11.26 -5.64 -1.37
CA LEU A 23 10.25 -6.65 -1.08
C LEU A 23 9.88 -7.44 -2.35
N TRP A 24 9.65 -6.76 -3.48
CA TRP A 24 9.34 -7.42 -4.75
C TRP A 24 10.44 -8.37 -5.23
N ARG A 25 11.71 -8.04 -4.95
CA ARG A 25 12.87 -8.83 -5.38
C ARG A 25 13.30 -9.90 -4.38
N ARG A 26 13.01 -9.74 -3.08
CA ARG A 26 13.51 -10.60 -2.00
C ARG A 26 12.35 -11.15 -1.16
N PRO A 27 11.89 -12.38 -1.43
CA PRO A 27 10.76 -12.97 -0.70
C PRO A 27 11.07 -13.20 0.80
N GLU A 28 12.34 -13.39 1.15
CA GLU A 28 12.80 -13.57 2.53
C GLU A 28 12.49 -12.38 3.45
N LEU A 29 12.29 -11.19 2.88
CA LEU A 29 12.00 -9.98 3.66
C LEU A 29 10.55 -9.92 4.13
N VAL A 30 9.63 -10.71 3.55
CA VAL A 30 8.19 -10.63 3.86
C VAL A 30 7.93 -10.78 5.35
N ASP A 31 8.50 -11.80 5.99
CA ASP A 31 8.27 -12.06 7.42
C ASP A 31 8.81 -10.93 8.31
N HIS A 32 9.98 -10.38 7.95
CA HIS A 32 10.55 -9.23 8.65
C HIS A 32 9.66 -7.98 8.52
N PHE A 33 9.02 -7.75 7.37
CA PHE A 33 8.04 -6.67 7.23
C PHE A 33 6.75 -6.95 8.03
N VAL A 34 6.25 -8.19 8.06
CA VAL A 34 5.08 -8.57 8.88
C VAL A 34 5.34 -8.27 10.36
N GLU A 35 6.52 -8.61 10.85
CA GLU A 35 6.98 -8.32 12.21
C GLU A 35 7.14 -6.82 12.45
N THR A 36 7.70 -6.08 11.49
CA THR A 36 7.83 -4.62 11.59
C THR A 36 6.46 -3.95 11.69
N PHE A 37 5.47 -4.43 10.95
CA PHE A 37 4.09 -3.98 11.03
C PHE A 37 3.32 -4.55 12.24
N ALA A 38 3.98 -5.28 13.16
CA ALA A 38 3.33 -5.83 14.34
C ALA A 38 2.67 -4.77 15.21
N PHE A 39 3.18 -3.53 15.22
CA PHE A 39 2.61 -2.41 15.98
C PHE A 39 1.18 -2.03 15.57
N MET A 40 0.75 -2.36 14.34
CA MET A 40 -0.62 -2.10 13.92
C MET A 40 -1.59 -3.09 14.56
N PRO A 41 -2.75 -2.64 15.08
CA PRO A 41 -3.75 -3.48 15.76
C PRO A 41 -4.56 -4.37 14.78
N PHE A 42 -3.98 -4.73 13.64
CA PHE A 42 -4.62 -5.55 12.61
C PHE A 42 -4.19 -7.02 12.70
N GLY A 43 -5.08 -7.92 12.31
CA GLY A 43 -4.78 -9.35 12.21
C GLY A 43 -3.71 -9.65 11.16
N ILE A 44 -3.01 -10.78 11.32
CA ILE A 44 -1.90 -11.19 10.43
C ILE A 44 -2.29 -11.26 8.95
N GLU A 45 -3.56 -11.58 8.65
CA GLU A 45 -4.10 -11.62 7.29
C GLU A 45 -4.17 -10.23 6.65
N VAL A 46 -4.55 -9.21 7.41
CA VAL A 46 -4.59 -7.81 6.94
C VAL A 46 -3.16 -7.28 6.77
N LYS A 47 -2.26 -7.60 7.71
CA LYS A 47 -0.83 -7.24 7.62
C LYS A 47 -0.17 -7.83 6.37
N ARG A 48 -0.45 -9.09 6.04
CA ARG A 48 0.01 -9.70 4.78
C ARG A 48 -0.60 -9.02 3.55
N GLY A 49 -1.88 -8.63 3.60
CA GLY A 49 -2.51 -7.84 2.56
C GLY A 49 -1.80 -6.51 2.32
N GLU A 50 -1.47 -5.78 3.39
CA GLU A 50 -0.76 -4.51 3.36
C GLU A 50 0.63 -4.63 2.73
N ILE A 51 1.34 -5.70 3.05
CA ILE A 51 2.67 -5.97 2.47
C ILE A 51 2.57 -6.21 0.96
N ARG A 52 1.50 -6.86 0.50
CA ARG A 52 1.24 -7.05 -0.93
C ARG A 52 0.90 -5.73 -1.63
N SER A 53 0.23 -4.80 -0.94
CA SER A 53 -0.12 -3.48 -1.48
C SER A 53 0.97 -2.42 -1.30
N LEU A 54 2.12 -2.73 -0.69
CA LEU A 54 3.18 -1.77 -0.38
C LEU A 54 3.64 -0.91 -1.57
N ALA A 55 3.61 -1.46 -2.79
CA ALA A 55 3.90 -0.71 -4.01
C ALA A 55 2.84 0.39 -4.28
N LEU A 56 1.55 0.09 -4.07
CA LEU A 56 0.45 1.04 -4.18
C LEU A 56 0.53 2.09 -3.06
N THR A 57 0.86 1.70 -1.84
CA THR A 57 1.10 2.63 -0.72
C THR A 57 2.23 3.60 -1.06
N SER A 58 3.29 3.11 -1.72
CA SER A 58 4.38 3.99 -2.18
C SER A 58 3.94 4.97 -3.27
N VAL A 59 3.09 4.54 -4.21
CA VAL A 59 2.55 5.40 -5.28
C VAL A 59 1.61 6.46 -4.69
N SER A 60 0.74 6.10 -3.75
CA SER A 60 -0.13 7.05 -3.07
C SER A 60 0.69 8.08 -2.27
N LEU A 61 1.78 7.67 -1.64
CA LEU A 61 2.67 8.58 -0.90
C LEU A 61 3.35 9.61 -1.82
N TRP A 62 3.71 9.23 -3.05
CA TRP A 62 4.17 10.17 -4.07
C TRP A 62 3.08 11.19 -4.45
N GLY A 63 1.83 10.74 -4.62
CA GLY A 63 0.69 11.63 -4.85
C GLY A 63 0.50 12.63 -3.72
N VAL A 64 0.57 12.17 -2.47
CA VAL A 64 0.52 13.03 -1.27
C VAL A 64 1.69 14.02 -1.24
N THR A 65 2.90 13.56 -1.59
CA THR A 65 4.09 14.43 -1.64
C THR A 65 3.90 15.56 -2.64
N VAL A 66 3.36 15.28 -3.84
CA VAL A 66 3.04 16.32 -4.84
C VAL A 66 2.02 17.33 -4.29
N LEU A 67 0.92 16.86 -3.70
CA LEU A 67 -0.09 17.73 -3.11
C LEU A 67 0.49 18.63 -2.01
N LEU A 68 1.34 18.05 -1.16
CA LEU A 68 1.99 18.75 -0.07
C LEU A 68 3.00 19.78 -0.60
N THR A 69 3.81 19.44 -1.59
CA THR A 69 4.76 20.37 -2.21
C THR A 69 4.02 21.56 -2.84
N ILE A 70 2.94 21.33 -3.58
CA ILE A 70 2.14 22.39 -4.18
C ILE A 70 1.53 23.30 -3.09
N GLY A 71 0.95 22.70 -2.04
CA GLY A 71 0.38 23.45 -0.92
C GLY A 71 1.42 24.27 -0.15
N LEU A 72 2.66 23.78 -0.05
CA LEU A 72 3.76 24.49 0.62
C LEU A 72 4.33 25.66 -0.20
N MET A 73 4.18 25.63 -1.53
CA MET A 73 4.68 26.69 -2.42
C MET A 73 3.80 27.93 -2.43
N ASP A 74 2.62 27.89 -1.78
CA ASP A 74 1.63 28.98 -1.71
C ASP A 74 1.36 29.65 -3.07
N THR A 75 1.43 28.85 -4.12
CA THR A 75 1.24 29.29 -5.50
C THR A 75 -0.24 29.36 -5.82
N GLU A 76 -0.70 30.48 -6.38
CA GLU A 76 -2.04 30.56 -6.96
C GLU A 76 -2.19 29.49 -8.05
N LEU A 77 -3.19 28.62 -7.86
CA LEU A 77 -3.45 27.51 -8.76
C LEU A 77 -4.09 28.04 -10.05
N GLY A 78 -3.26 28.33 -11.05
CA GLY A 78 -3.71 28.47 -12.43
C GLY A 78 -4.23 27.14 -13.01
N GLY A 79 -4.75 27.16 -14.23
CA GLY A 79 -5.38 25.98 -14.86
C GLY A 79 -4.49 24.73 -14.92
N VAL A 80 -3.18 24.90 -15.13
CA VAL A 80 -2.21 23.79 -15.12
C VAL A 80 -2.01 23.23 -13.71
N GLY A 81 -1.90 24.09 -12.69
CA GLY A 81 -1.76 23.69 -11.29
C GLY A 81 -2.97 22.90 -10.79
N ALA A 82 -4.18 23.36 -11.13
CA ALA A 82 -5.42 22.65 -10.81
C ALA A 82 -5.48 21.25 -11.45
N GLY A 83 -5.00 21.12 -12.69
CA GLY A 83 -4.89 19.82 -13.38
C GLY A 83 -3.94 18.85 -12.66
N ILE A 84 -2.77 19.32 -12.23
CA ILE A 84 -1.80 18.50 -11.48
C ILE A 84 -2.39 18.03 -10.15
N VAL A 85 -3.05 18.94 -9.41
CA VAL A 85 -3.73 18.61 -8.15
C VAL A 85 -4.79 17.54 -8.36
N LEU A 86 -5.65 17.70 -9.38
CA LEU A 86 -6.68 16.72 -9.71
C LEU A 86 -6.09 15.34 -10.00
N VAL A 87 -5.04 15.28 -10.83
CA VAL A 87 -4.35 14.01 -11.15
C VAL A 87 -3.75 13.40 -9.90
N ALA A 88 -3.08 14.17 -9.05
CA ALA A 88 -2.49 13.67 -7.81
C ALA A 88 -3.55 13.11 -6.86
N VAL A 89 -4.69 13.79 -6.71
CA VAL A 89 -5.83 13.29 -5.92
C VAL A 89 -6.36 11.97 -6.50
N LEU A 90 -6.57 11.90 -7.81
CA LEU A 90 -7.03 10.68 -8.47
C LEU A 90 -6.05 9.52 -8.28
N VAL A 91 -4.74 9.77 -8.39
CA VAL A 91 -3.70 8.77 -8.15
C VAL A 91 -3.79 8.22 -6.73
N VAL A 92 -3.95 9.09 -5.72
CA VAL A 92 -4.12 8.67 -4.33
C VAL A 92 -5.38 7.81 -4.16
N LEU A 93 -6.53 8.28 -4.64
CA LEU A 93 -7.81 7.58 -4.49
C LEU A 93 -7.82 6.22 -5.19
N VAL A 94 -7.32 6.16 -6.42
CA VAL A 94 -7.22 4.90 -7.19
C VAL A 94 -6.25 3.95 -6.51
N SER A 95 -5.12 4.44 -5.98
CA SER A 95 -4.15 3.60 -5.26
C SER A 95 -4.76 2.99 -3.99
N LEU A 96 -5.51 3.78 -3.21
CA LEU A 96 -6.22 3.30 -2.03
C LEU A 96 -7.31 2.28 -2.37
N LEU A 97 -8.04 2.50 -3.47
CA LEU A 97 -9.05 1.56 -3.94
C LEU A 97 -8.41 0.24 -4.38
N CYS A 98 -7.30 0.31 -5.12
CA CYS A 98 -6.53 -0.87 -5.53
C CYS A 98 -5.91 -1.58 -4.33
N GLU A 99 -5.44 -0.85 -3.32
CA GLU A 99 -4.89 -1.39 -2.08
C GLU A 99 -5.95 -2.18 -1.30
N ALA A 100 -7.14 -1.62 -1.12
CA ALA A 100 -8.27 -2.34 -0.55
C ALA A 100 -8.61 -3.61 -1.38
N GLY A 101 -8.55 -3.52 -2.71
CA GLY A 101 -8.70 -4.65 -3.61
C GLY A 101 -7.66 -5.75 -3.38
N VAL A 102 -6.39 -5.38 -3.24
CA VAL A 102 -5.27 -6.30 -3.00
C VAL A 102 -5.41 -6.98 -1.63
N ILE A 103 -5.77 -6.21 -0.59
CA ILE A 103 -5.96 -6.75 0.76
C ILE A 103 -7.15 -7.73 0.79
N LEU A 104 -8.29 -7.35 0.21
CA LEU A 104 -9.52 -8.14 0.27
C LEU A 104 -9.51 -9.35 -0.67
N PHE A 105 -9.03 -9.16 -1.90
CA PHE A 105 -9.18 -10.11 -3.01
C PHE A 105 -7.86 -10.58 -3.64
N ASN A 106 -6.71 -10.01 -3.24
CA ASN A 106 -5.44 -10.20 -3.94
C ASN A 106 -5.48 -9.79 -5.42
N ALA A 107 -6.22 -8.72 -5.73
CA ALA A 107 -6.38 -8.18 -7.08
C ALA A 107 -6.28 -6.65 -7.09
N PRO A 108 -5.63 -6.03 -8.08
CA PRO A 108 -5.15 -6.64 -9.32
C PRO A 108 -3.74 -7.25 -9.21
N LYS A 109 -3.50 -8.38 -9.91
CA LYS A 109 -2.25 -9.16 -9.79
C LYS A 109 -0.97 -8.41 -10.21
N PHE A 110 -1.09 -7.36 -11.02
CA PHE A 110 0.06 -6.54 -11.42
C PHE A 110 0.62 -5.73 -10.25
N ALA A 111 -0.23 -5.34 -9.29
CA ALA A 111 0.16 -4.56 -8.12
C ALA A 111 0.73 -5.43 -6.99
N VAL A 112 0.65 -6.75 -7.14
CA VAL A 112 1.06 -7.74 -6.14
C VAL A 112 2.46 -8.27 -6.48
N PRO A 113 3.36 -8.40 -5.48
CA PRO A 113 4.68 -9.03 -5.65
C PRO A 113 4.55 -10.40 -6.33
N PRO A 114 5.39 -10.75 -7.33
CA PRO A 114 5.24 -11.98 -8.12
C PRO A 114 5.13 -13.26 -7.29
N HIS A 115 5.89 -13.35 -6.18
CA HIS A 115 5.93 -14.50 -5.29
C HIS A 115 4.71 -14.61 -4.34
N MET A 116 3.87 -13.57 -4.23
CA MET A 116 2.66 -13.57 -3.37
C MET A 116 1.34 -13.64 -4.17
N ARG A 117 1.40 -13.74 -5.50
CA ARG A 117 0.21 -13.75 -6.38
C ARG A 117 -0.67 -14.99 -6.24
N SER A 118 -0.13 -16.09 -5.72
CA SER A 118 -0.86 -17.33 -5.46
C SER A 118 -1.54 -17.34 -4.09
N GLU A 119 -1.21 -16.40 -3.21
CA GLU A 119 -1.80 -16.37 -1.87
C GLU A 119 -3.28 -15.93 -1.91
N PRO A 120 -4.13 -16.47 -1.03
CA PRO A 120 -5.52 -16.03 -0.93
C PRO A 120 -5.62 -14.61 -0.36
N GLY A 121 -6.61 -13.85 -0.85
CA GLY A 121 -7.04 -12.60 -0.23
C GLY A 121 -7.79 -12.82 1.08
N LEU A 122 -7.97 -11.77 1.88
CA LEU A 122 -8.61 -11.84 3.20
C LEU A 122 -10.00 -12.50 3.16
N LEU A 123 -10.81 -12.21 2.13
CA LEU A 123 -12.16 -12.75 2.03
C LEU A 123 -12.17 -14.25 1.74
N ALA A 124 -11.21 -14.74 0.95
CA ALA A 124 -11.08 -16.17 0.69
C ALA A 124 -10.69 -16.93 1.97
N VAL A 125 -9.76 -16.38 2.75
CA VAL A 125 -9.36 -16.95 4.06
C VAL A 125 -10.54 -16.96 5.04
N ARG A 126 -11.28 -15.86 5.15
CA ARG A 126 -12.48 -15.78 6.00
C ARG A 126 -13.58 -16.73 5.57
N ARG A 127 -13.81 -16.91 4.26
CA ARG A 127 -14.78 -17.88 3.75
C ARG A 127 -14.35 -19.32 4.05
N ALA A 128 -13.07 -19.66 3.88
CA ALA A 128 -12.55 -20.98 4.22
C ALA A 128 -12.74 -21.30 5.72
N ARG A 129 -12.45 -20.33 6.60
CA ARG A 129 -12.69 -20.47 8.06
C ARG A 129 -14.17 -20.65 8.41
N ARG A 130 -15.08 -19.96 7.72
CA ARG A 130 -16.53 -20.12 7.92
C ARG A 130 -17.06 -21.44 7.36
N ALA A 131 -16.50 -21.92 6.25
CA ALA A 131 -16.89 -23.18 5.61
C ALA A 131 -16.31 -24.42 6.32
N GLY A 132 -15.23 -24.25 7.10
CA GLY A 132 -14.56 -25.31 7.86
C GLY A 132 -14.52 -25.04 9.36
N GLY A 133 -15.68 -24.78 9.99
CA GLY A 133 -15.79 -24.81 11.46
C GLY A 133 -15.17 -26.10 12.05
N PRO A 134 -14.77 -26.09 13.34
CA PRO A 134 -13.73 -26.96 13.94
C PRO A 134 -14.03 -28.47 14.02
N ASP A 135 -14.38 -29.12 12.90
CA ASP A 135 -14.76 -30.54 12.82
C ASP A 135 -14.13 -31.28 11.63
N ARG A 136 -13.14 -30.70 10.93
CA ARG A 136 -12.46 -31.37 9.79
C ARG A 136 -10.94 -31.35 9.80
N LEU A 137 -10.32 -31.10 10.95
CA LEU A 137 -8.88 -31.28 11.16
C LEU A 137 -8.57 -32.41 12.16
N GLY A 138 -9.55 -33.25 12.45
CA GLY A 138 -9.39 -34.45 13.28
C GLY A 138 -9.93 -35.68 12.58
N SER A 139 -9.18 -36.20 11.60
CA SER A 139 -9.16 -37.63 11.22
C SER A 139 -8.02 -37.87 10.24
#